data_AF-A0A2U1ZYK6-F1
#
_entry.id   AF-A0A2U1ZYK6-F1
#
_cell.length_a   1.000
_cell.length_b   1.000
_cell.length_c   1.000
_cell.angle_alpha   90.00
_cell.angle_beta   90.00
_cell.angle_gamma   90.00
#
_symmetry.space_group_name_H-M   'P 1'
#
loop_
_entity.id
_entity.type
_entity.pdbx_description
1 polymer ?
#
loop_
_entity_poly.entity_id
_entity_poly.type
_entity_poly.pdbx_seq_one_letter_code
_entity_poly.pdbx_strand_id
1 'polypeptide(L)'
;MDMLTGKQIADADLTDWRKLAQGLHARFLIEDFGAGVRLLEAVAEAGDELGHHPTVAMGGAHLDLTLVSDDAVYRDASGTEHVVGWVTQKDVDLARRISALAAGHGIEADPASVSDLELGLHTASSAVIAPFWAVLLTGGADAQGRGTPSDEVRDATGRVPNLWFDDAAPDADRAATPGHRFLLEIYLPAEVRDERIAAAVAAGGRVVDDSAVPSLTVLADQDGNQVVVCVDTSAVASA
;
A
#
# COMPACT_ATOMS: atom_id res chain seq x y z
N MET A 1 -10.62 -8.57 14.99
CA MET A 1 -11.72 -9.49 14.58
C MET A 1 -11.10 -10.69 13.83
N ASP A 2 -11.72 -11.87 13.73
CA ASP A 2 -11.07 -12.98 13.00
C ASP A 2 -10.91 -12.67 11.50
N MET A 3 -9.74 -13.02 10.95
CA MET A 3 -9.47 -13.00 9.52
C MET A 3 -10.44 -13.91 8.76
N LEU A 4 -11.06 -13.41 7.69
CA LEU A 4 -11.90 -14.23 6.82
C LEU A 4 -11.06 -15.01 5.80
N THR A 5 -11.41 -16.27 5.61
CA THR A 5 -10.86 -17.11 4.54
C THR A 5 -11.38 -16.67 3.17
N GLY A 6 -10.64 -17.01 2.11
CA GLY A 6 -11.09 -16.75 0.73
C GLY A 6 -12.48 -17.35 0.42
N LYS A 7 -12.80 -18.51 1.00
CA LYS A 7 -14.14 -19.12 0.87
C LYS A 7 -15.22 -18.26 1.53
N GLN A 8 -15.01 -17.80 2.77
CA GLN A 8 -15.99 -16.94 3.46
C GLN A 8 -16.22 -15.63 2.71
N ILE A 9 -15.16 -15.05 2.14
CA ILE A 9 -15.25 -13.83 1.34
C ILE A 9 -16.02 -14.08 0.04
N ALA A 10 -15.74 -15.19 -0.65
CA ALA A 10 -16.47 -15.57 -1.86
C ALA A 10 -17.96 -15.86 -1.58
N ASP A 11 -18.26 -16.58 -0.50
CA ASP A 11 -19.63 -16.90 -0.07
C ASP A 11 -20.42 -15.63 0.34
N ALA A 12 -19.75 -14.50 0.58
CA ALA A 12 -20.41 -13.23 0.89
C ALA A 12 -21.06 -12.54 -0.32
N ASP A 13 -20.74 -12.97 -1.54
CA ASP A 13 -21.31 -12.57 -2.83
C ASP A 13 -21.35 -11.05 -3.08
N LEU A 14 -20.21 -10.38 -2.84
CA LEU A 14 -20.06 -8.94 -3.03
C LEU A 14 -19.80 -8.60 -4.51
N THR A 15 -20.85 -8.52 -5.33
CA THR A 15 -20.72 -8.39 -6.79
C THR A 15 -20.01 -7.11 -7.26
N ASP A 16 -20.12 -6.03 -6.50
CA ASP A 16 -19.48 -4.73 -6.79
C ASP A 16 -18.01 -4.65 -6.36
N TRP A 17 -17.54 -5.64 -5.58
CA TRP A 17 -16.22 -5.61 -4.95
C TRP A 17 -15.33 -6.71 -5.50
N ARG A 18 -14.02 -6.48 -5.54
CA ARG A 18 -13.02 -7.49 -5.85
C ARG A 18 -12.08 -7.67 -4.68
N LYS A 19 -11.90 -8.91 -4.25
CA LYS A 19 -10.84 -9.27 -3.32
C LYS A 19 -9.51 -9.27 -4.07
N LEU A 20 -8.67 -8.27 -3.81
CA LEU A 20 -7.31 -8.14 -4.37
C LEU A 20 -6.33 -8.05 -3.19
N ALA A 21 -5.18 -8.72 -3.30
CA ALA A 21 -4.15 -8.82 -2.25
C ALA A 21 -4.73 -8.95 -0.81
N GLN A 22 -4.71 -7.89 0.01
CA GLN A 22 -5.17 -7.87 1.42
C GLN A 22 -6.60 -7.32 1.60
N GLY A 23 -7.12 -6.49 0.67
CA GLY A 23 -8.38 -5.77 0.83
C GLY A 23 -9.51 -6.16 -0.13
N LEU A 24 -10.68 -5.55 0.06
CA LEU A 24 -11.79 -5.48 -0.90
C LEU A 24 -11.75 -4.13 -1.61
N HIS A 25 -11.80 -4.14 -2.94
CA HIS A 25 -11.69 -2.95 -3.78
C HIS A 25 -12.95 -2.78 -4.62
N ALA A 26 -13.48 -1.56 -4.66
CA ALA A 26 -14.60 -1.19 -5.53
C ALA A 26 -14.32 0.15 -6.21
N ARG A 27 -14.83 0.28 -7.43
CA ARG A 27 -14.88 1.54 -8.19
C ARG A 27 -16.34 1.86 -8.47
N PHE A 28 -16.73 3.09 -8.19
CA PHE A 28 -18.06 3.64 -8.45
C PHE A 28 -17.97 4.78 -9.46
N LEU A 29 -18.80 4.75 -10.50
CA LEU A 29 -18.80 5.74 -11.58
C LEU A 29 -19.68 6.92 -11.20
N ILE A 30 -19.09 8.10 -11.13
CA ILE A 30 -19.78 9.34 -10.71
C ILE A 30 -19.89 10.30 -11.89
N GLU A 31 -21.02 10.98 -11.99
CA GLU A 31 -21.26 11.97 -13.05
C GLU A 31 -20.44 13.25 -12.86
N ASP A 32 -20.20 13.61 -11.60
CA ASP A 32 -19.41 14.76 -11.20
C ASP A 32 -18.86 14.59 -9.77
N PHE A 33 -17.97 15.50 -9.39
CA PHE A 33 -17.34 15.49 -8.08
C PHE A 33 -18.36 15.67 -6.94
N GLY A 34 -19.46 16.40 -7.16
CA GLY A 34 -20.49 16.59 -6.15
C GLY A 34 -21.27 15.30 -5.85
N ALA A 35 -21.54 14.48 -6.88
CA ALA A 35 -22.19 13.18 -6.74
C ALA A 35 -21.33 12.22 -5.90
N GLY A 36 -20.02 12.17 -6.15
CA GLY A 36 -19.10 11.38 -5.32
C GLY A 36 -19.03 11.87 -3.88
N VAL A 37 -19.06 13.18 -3.62
CA VAL A 37 -19.09 13.73 -2.26
C VAL A 37 -20.38 13.34 -1.53
N ARG A 38 -21.54 13.39 -2.19
CA ARG A 38 -22.81 12.96 -1.58
C ARG A 38 -22.80 11.46 -1.23
N LEU A 39 -22.21 10.63 -2.08
CA LEU A 39 -22.02 9.21 -1.76
C LEU A 39 -21.07 9.06 -0.56
N LEU A 40 -19.93 9.77 -0.56
CA LEU A 40 -18.96 9.72 0.52
C LEU A 40 -19.52 10.19 1.87
N GLU A 41 -20.41 11.17 1.89
CA GLU A 41 -21.12 11.60 3.12
C GLU A 41 -21.93 10.42 3.70
N ALA A 42 -22.72 9.74 2.88
CA ALA A 42 -23.47 8.57 3.31
C ALA A 42 -22.56 7.38 3.71
N VAL A 43 -21.43 7.20 3.02
CA VAL A 43 -20.41 6.20 3.39
C VAL A 43 -19.77 6.53 4.74
N ALA A 44 -19.51 7.81 5.03
CA ALA A 44 -18.96 8.25 6.30
C ALA A 44 -19.94 7.96 7.45
N GLU A 45 -21.22 8.27 7.29
CA GLU A 45 -22.26 7.94 8.28
C GLU A 45 -22.35 6.43 8.53
N ALA A 46 -22.36 5.62 7.47
CA ALA A 46 -22.34 4.15 7.59
C ALA A 46 -21.07 3.62 8.27
N GLY A 47 -19.92 4.26 8.01
CA GLY A 47 -18.66 3.91 8.65
C GLY A 47 -18.63 4.26 10.14
N ASP A 48 -19.19 5.41 10.52
CA ASP A 48 -19.33 5.83 11.92
C ASP A 48 -20.22 4.88 12.73
N GLU A 49 -21.32 4.41 12.13
CA GLU A 49 -22.20 3.41 12.74
C GLU A 49 -21.48 2.08 13.02
N LEU A 50 -20.56 1.67 12.15
CA LEU A 50 -19.80 0.42 12.25
C LEU A 50 -18.44 0.56 12.95
N GLY A 51 -17.98 1.80 13.18
CA GLY A 51 -16.63 2.10 13.64
C GLY A 51 -15.55 1.54 12.71
N HIS A 52 -15.77 1.65 11.40
CA HIS A 52 -14.86 1.17 10.34
C HIS A 52 -15.03 2.02 9.09
N HIS A 53 -13.94 2.37 8.41
CA HIS A 53 -13.99 3.29 7.26
C HIS A 53 -13.12 2.79 6.11
N PRO A 54 -13.51 3.04 4.85
CA PRO A 54 -12.67 2.73 3.71
C PRO A 54 -11.54 3.76 3.55
N THR A 55 -10.46 3.34 2.89
CA THR A 55 -9.58 4.26 2.19
C THR A 55 -10.27 4.74 0.91
N VAL A 56 -10.14 6.03 0.63
CA VAL A 56 -10.85 6.72 -0.46
C VAL A 56 -9.84 7.34 -1.42
N ALA A 57 -9.98 7.05 -2.71
CA ALA A 57 -9.38 7.83 -3.78
C ALA A 57 -10.48 8.29 -4.73
N MET A 58 -10.53 9.59 -5.03
CA MET A 58 -11.63 10.16 -5.81
C MET A 58 -11.10 11.07 -6.91
N GLY A 59 -11.51 10.77 -8.15
CA GLY A 59 -11.29 11.60 -9.32
C GLY A 59 -12.57 12.34 -9.74
N GLY A 60 -12.53 12.99 -10.91
CA GLY A 60 -13.71 13.71 -11.44
C GLY A 60 -14.83 12.80 -11.99
N ALA A 61 -14.53 11.52 -12.24
CA ALA A 61 -15.46 10.58 -12.89
C ALA A 61 -15.59 9.24 -12.13
N HIS A 62 -14.83 9.03 -11.07
CA HIS A 62 -14.90 7.81 -10.28
C HIS A 62 -14.51 8.04 -8.82
N LEU A 63 -15.04 7.16 -7.98
CA LEU A 63 -14.71 6.99 -6.57
C LEU A 63 -14.20 5.55 -6.36
N ASP A 64 -12.95 5.40 -5.96
CA ASP A 64 -12.33 4.14 -5.61
C ASP A 64 -12.29 3.98 -4.09
N LEU A 65 -12.75 2.83 -3.61
CA LEU A 65 -12.82 2.49 -2.20
C LEU A 65 -12.04 1.21 -1.94
N THR A 66 -11.29 1.19 -0.84
CA THR A 66 -10.63 -0.02 -0.34
C THR A 66 -11.03 -0.27 1.11
N LEU A 67 -11.45 -1.49 1.40
CA LEU A 67 -11.80 -1.96 2.74
C LEU A 67 -10.83 -3.06 3.17
N VAL A 68 -10.16 -2.82 4.29
CA VAL A 68 -9.28 -3.78 4.96
C VAL A 68 -9.31 -3.47 6.45
N SER A 69 -9.32 -4.49 7.30
CA SER A 69 -9.14 -4.33 8.73
C SER A 69 -7.67 -4.49 9.09
N ASP A 70 -7.09 -3.51 9.78
CA ASP A 70 -5.68 -3.55 10.22
C ASP A 70 -5.45 -4.48 11.43
N ASP A 71 -6.53 -4.94 12.06
CA ASP A 71 -6.53 -5.73 13.30
C ASP A 71 -7.11 -7.15 13.12
N ALA A 72 -7.02 -7.69 11.90
CA ALA A 72 -7.50 -9.04 11.64
C ALA A 72 -6.62 -10.06 12.38
N VAL A 73 -7.26 -11.00 13.07
CA VAL A 73 -6.57 -12.05 13.84
C VAL A 73 -6.45 -13.29 12.95
N TYR A 74 -5.22 -13.62 12.60
CA TYR A 74 -4.83 -14.86 11.94
C TYR A 74 -4.23 -15.83 12.96
N ARG A 75 -4.62 -17.11 12.90
CA ARG A 75 -4.02 -18.16 13.73
C ARG A 75 -3.30 -19.15 12.82
N ASP A 76 -2.00 -19.28 13.02
CA ASP A 76 -1.21 -20.23 12.23
C ASP A 76 -1.44 -21.69 12.69
N ALA A 77 -0.79 -22.63 12.00
CA ALA A 77 -0.93 -24.07 12.29
C ALA A 77 -0.44 -24.47 13.70
N SER A 78 0.41 -23.64 14.33
CA SER A 78 0.87 -23.84 15.71
C SER A 78 -0.12 -23.29 16.76
N GLY A 79 -1.14 -22.54 16.32
CA GLY A 79 -2.08 -21.84 17.17
C GLY A 79 -1.59 -20.46 17.62
N THR A 80 -0.49 -19.95 17.05
CA THR A 80 0.01 -18.60 17.36
C THR A 80 -0.89 -17.57 16.69
N GLU A 81 -1.32 -16.57 17.45
CA GLU A 81 -2.11 -15.43 16.96
C GLU A 81 -1.21 -14.35 16.37
N HIS A 82 -1.57 -13.90 15.18
CA HIS A 82 -0.94 -12.80 14.44
C HIS A 82 -2.00 -11.74 14.16
N VAL A 83 -1.61 -10.46 14.27
CA VAL A 83 -2.45 -9.33 13.86
C VAL A 83 -2.00 -8.87 12.48
N VAL A 84 -2.90 -8.93 11.51
CA VAL A 84 -2.60 -8.67 10.11
C VAL A 84 -3.62 -7.72 9.49
N GLY A 85 -3.18 -7.00 8.45
CA GLY A 85 -4.08 -6.28 7.55
C GLY A 85 -4.80 -7.29 6.66
N TRP A 86 -6.08 -7.52 6.89
CA TRP A 86 -6.89 -8.47 6.10
C TRP A 86 -8.39 -8.20 6.22
N VAL A 87 -9.17 -8.81 5.32
CA VAL A 87 -10.63 -8.73 5.31
C VAL A 87 -11.23 -9.45 6.53
N THR A 88 -12.07 -8.73 7.28
CA THR A 88 -12.88 -9.25 8.37
C THR A 88 -14.38 -9.11 8.07
N GLN A 89 -15.25 -9.51 9.00
CA GLN A 89 -16.69 -9.32 8.82
C GLN A 89 -17.08 -7.83 8.75
N LYS A 90 -16.33 -6.92 9.40
CA LYS A 90 -16.57 -5.47 9.29
C LYS A 90 -16.45 -4.97 7.86
N ASP A 91 -15.42 -5.43 7.14
CA ASP A 91 -15.20 -5.07 5.74
C ASP A 91 -16.36 -5.54 4.86
N VAL A 92 -16.82 -6.77 5.07
CA VAL A 92 -17.95 -7.35 4.33
C VAL A 92 -19.25 -6.59 4.61
N ASP A 93 -19.52 -6.25 5.87
CA ASP A 93 -20.74 -5.55 6.27
C ASP A 93 -20.78 -4.12 5.71
N LEU A 94 -19.65 -3.41 5.80
CA LEU A 94 -19.53 -2.06 5.24
C LEU A 94 -19.58 -2.10 3.71
N ALA A 95 -18.94 -3.06 3.05
CA ALA A 95 -19.02 -3.23 1.59
C ALA A 95 -20.46 -3.36 1.11
N ARG A 96 -21.29 -4.19 1.77
CA ARG A 96 -22.72 -4.33 1.45
C ARG A 96 -23.48 -3.02 1.64
N ARG A 97 -23.20 -2.31 2.74
CA ARG A 97 -23.85 -1.03 3.05
C ARG A 97 -23.52 0.01 1.99
N ILE A 98 -22.26 0.12 1.59
CA ILE A 98 -21.81 1.03 0.55
C ILE A 98 -22.45 0.69 -0.80
N SER A 99 -22.48 -0.58 -1.20
CA SER A 99 -23.17 -1.02 -2.43
C SER A 99 -24.65 -0.60 -2.44
N ALA A 100 -25.35 -0.77 -1.32
CA ALA A 100 -26.74 -0.33 -1.20
C ALA A 100 -26.91 1.20 -1.27
N LEU A 101 -25.97 1.96 -0.69
CA LEU A 101 -25.95 3.42 -0.78
C LEU A 101 -25.69 3.88 -2.22
N ALA A 102 -24.70 3.32 -2.90
CA ALA A 102 -24.41 3.63 -4.30
C ALA A 102 -25.64 3.38 -5.19
N ALA A 103 -26.29 2.21 -5.03
CA ALA A 103 -27.52 1.90 -5.74
C ALA A 103 -28.67 2.89 -5.43
N GLY A 104 -28.81 3.31 -4.18
CA GLY A 104 -29.79 4.32 -3.76
C GLY A 104 -29.56 5.70 -4.38
N HIS A 105 -28.30 6.01 -4.71
CA HIS A 105 -27.89 7.23 -5.41
C HIS A 105 -27.89 7.07 -6.95
N GLY A 106 -28.21 5.89 -7.48
CA GLY A 106 -28.15 5.59 -8.91
C GLY A 106 -26.72 5.55 -9.47
N ILE A 107 -25.73 5.30 -8.61
CA ILE A 107 -24.32 5.22 -8.96
C ILE A 107 -23.97 3.75 -9.26
N GLU A 108 -23.45 3.50 -10.46
CA GLU A 108 -23.06 2.16 -10.90
C GLU A 108 -21.65 1.80 -10.42
N ALA A 109 -21.45 0.53 -10.05
CA ALA A 109 -20.13 -0.02 -9.79
C ALA A 109 -19.47 -0.51 -11.10
N ASP A 110 -18.16 -0.31 -11.22
CA ASP A 110 -17.34 -0.83 -12.31
C ASP A 110 -16.22 -1.74 -11.76
N PRO A 111 -16.56 -2.96 -11.34
CA PRO A 111 -15.62 -3.84 -10.69
C PRO A 111 -14.63 -4.52 -11.67
N ALA A 112 -14.75 -4.27 -12.97
CA ALA A 112 -13.77 -4.73 -13.97
C ALA A 112 -12.56 -3.79 -14.07
N SER A 113 -12.69 -2.56 -13.56
CA SER A 113 -11.68 -1.51 -13.68
C SER A 113 -10.82 -1.33 -12.43
N VAL A 114 -11.01 -2.16 -11.39
CA VAL A 114 -10.15 -2.16 -10.21
C VAL A 114 -8.91 -3.01 -10.43
N SER A 115 -7.78 -2.51 -9.94
CA SER A 115 -6.51 -3.21 -9.88
C SER A 115 -5.79 -2.80 -8.60
N ASP A 116 -5.09 -3.73 -7.99
CA ASP A 116 -4.22 -3.45 -6.85
C ASP A 116 -2.77 -3.74 -7.26
N LEU A 117 -1.87 -2.80 -6.96
CA LEU A 117 -0.48 -2.85 -7.39
C LEU A 117 0.40 -3.05 -6.16
N GLU A 118 1.28 -4.05 -6.24
CA GLU A 118 2.33 -4.29 -5.25
C GLU A 118 3.69 -4.36 -5.94
N LEU A 119 4.74 -3.98 -5.23
CA LEU A 119 6.13 -4.11 -5.67
C LEU A 119 6.71 -5.38 -5.05
N GLY A 120 7.30 -6.25 -5.87
CA GLY A 120 8.02 -7.43 -5.40
C GLY A 120 9.52 -7.24 -5.58
N LEU A 121 10.28 -7.38 -4.50
CA LEU A 121 11.74 -7.30 -4.53
C LEU A 121 12.36 -8.61 -4.07
N HIS A 122 13.23 -9.17 -4.91
CA HIS A 122 13.96 -10.38 -4.56
C HIS A 122 15.17 -10.03 -3.70
N THR A 123 15.37 -10.80 -2.63
CA THR A 123 16.42 -10.54 -1.64
C THR A 123 16.91 -11.83 -1.00
N ALA A 124 18.16 -11.82 -0.55
CA ALA A 124 18.68 -12.91 0.27
C ALA A 124 18.19 -12.85 1.72
N SER A 125 17.81 -11.67 2.20
CA SER A 125 17.29 -11.47 3.55
C SER A 125 16.47 -10.17 3.64
N SER A 126 15.15 -10.30 3.61
CA SER A 126 14.22 -9.20 3.80
C SER A 126 14.49 -8.41 5.09
N ALA A 127 14.71 -9.07 6.22
CA ALA A 127 15.06 -8.44 7.50
C ALA A 127 16.26 -7.48 7.44
N VAL A 128 17.22 -7.70 6.51
CA VAL A 128 18.39 -6.83 6.34
C VAL A 128 18.04 -5.57 5.55
N ILE A 129 17.27 -5.69 4.47
CA ILE A 129 17.02 -4.58 3.54
C ILE A 129 15.72 -3.83 3.83
N ALA A 130 14.74 -4.44 4.48
CA ALA A 130 13.45 -3.83 4.78
C ALA A 130 13.54 -2.52 5.57
N PRO A 131 14.45 -2.35 6.57
CA PRO A 131 14.61 -1.07 7.25
C PRO A 131 14.94 0.10 6.31
N PHE A 132 15.79 -0.14 5.30
CA PHE A 132 16.14 0.85 4.27
C PHE A 132 14.90 1.26 3.47
N TRP A 133 14.15 0.28 2.99
CA TRP A 133 12.95 0.52 2.18
C TRP A 133 11.81 1.17 2.97
N ALA A 134 11.61 0.77 4.22
CA ALA A 134 10.59 1.31 5.12
C ALA A 134 10.77 2.81 5.31
N VAL A 135 11.96 3.23 5.77
CA VAL A 135 12.23 4.64 6.00
C VAL A 135 12.24 5.42 4.69
N LEU A 136 12.84 4.88 3.62
CA LEU A 136 12.97 5.61 2.36
C LEU A 136 11.62 5.87 1.70
N LEU A 137 10.76 4.84 1.60
CA LEU A 137 9.48 4.96 0.91
C LEU A 137 8.44 5.71 1.76
N THR A 138 8.35 5.41 3.05
CA THR A 138 7.23 5.89 3.89
C THR A 138 7.62 7.05 4.80
N GLY A 139 8.89 7.11 5.22
CA GLY A 139 9.42 8.06 6.19
C GLY A 139 9.50 7.53 7.61
N GLY A 140 9.09 6.28 7.85
CA GLY A 140 9.11 5.64 9.16
C GLY A 140 9.60 4.20 9.10
N ALA A 141 10.35 3.79 10.12
CA ALA A 141 10.78 2.39 10.25
C ALA A 141 9.63 1.46 10.69
N ASP A 142 8.57 2.03 11.27
CA ASP A 142 7.35 1.33 11.69
C ASP A 142 6.48 0.87 10.51
N ALA A 143 6.88 1.14 9.26
CA ALA A 143 6.28 0.55 8.08
C ALA A 143 6.75 -0.89 7.81
N GLN A 144 7.90 -1.30 8.36
CA GLN A 144 8.39 -2.67 8.26
C GLN A 144 7.49 -3.62 9.06
N GLY A 145 7.03 -4.70 8.42
CA GLY A 145 6.19 -5.74 9.00
C GLY A 145 4.84 -5.26 9.50
N ARG A 146 4.39 -4.07 9.09
CA ARG A 146 3.09 -3.55 9.52
C ARG A 146 1.97 -4.42 9.00
N GLY A 147 1.18 -4.99 9.90
CA GLY A 147 0.01 -5.79 9.53
C GLY A 147 0.38 -7.08 8.79
N THR A 148 1.58 -7.63 9.02
CA THR A 148 2.02 -8.91 8.46
C THR A 148 3.03 -9.57 9.40
N PRO A 149 3.13 -10.91 9.45
CA PRO A 149 4.20 -11.59 10.18
C PRO A 149 5.57 -11.55 9.46
N SER A 150 5.65 -10.99 8.25
CA SER A 150 6.88 -10.84 7.44
C SER A 150 7.50 -9.45 7.57
N ASP A 151 8.58 -9.17 6.81
CA ASP A 151 9.27 -7.88 6.80
C ASP A 151 8.74 -6.89 5.74
N GLU A 152 7.59 -7.15 5.11
CA GLU A 152 7.02 -6.28 4.06
C GLU A 152 6.89 -4.82 4.52
N VAL A 153 7.06 -3.88 3.59
CA VAL A 153 6.89 -2.46 3.87
C VAL A 153 5.48 -2.05 3.50
N ARG A 154 4.67 -1.70 4.52
CA ARG A 154 3.31 -1.19 4.33
C ARG A 154 3.17 0.23 4.85
N ASP A 155 2.81 1.14 3.95
CA ASP A 155 2.48 2.52 4.28
C ASP A 155 1.06 2.61 4.85
N ALA A 156 0.94 2.95 6.14
CA ALA A 156 -0.35 3.14 6.79
C ALA A 156 -1.21 4.25 6.17
N THR A 157 -0.60 5.16 5.40
CA THR A 157 -1.31 6.25 4.71
C THR A 157 -1.74 5.91 3.30
N GLY A 158 -1.33 4.76 2.76
CA GLY A 158 -1.69 4.30 1.42
C GLY A 158 -1.09 5.12 0.27
N ARG A 159 -0.04 5.93 0.50
CA ARG A 159 0.62 6.71 -0.56
C ARG A 159 1.60 5.87 -1.38
N VAL A 160 2.16 4.83 -0.76
CA VAL A 160 3.10 3.91 -1.40
C VAL A 160 2.45 2.53 -1.54
N PRO A 161 2.54 1.88 -2.71
CA PRO A 161 2.22 0.46 -2.87
C PRO A 161 2.92 -0.42 -1.82
N ASN A 162 2.30 -1.55 -1.45
CA ASN A 162 2.98 -2.54 -0.63
C ASN A 162 4.27 -3.01 -1.33
N LEU A 163 5.39 -3.04 -0.61
CA LEU A 163 6.62 -3.67 -1.06
C LEU A 163 6.81 -4.98 -0.30
N TRP A 164 6.69 -6.09 -1.04
CA TRP A 164 6.93 -7.42 -0.52
C TRP A 164 8.26 -7.98 -0.99
N PHE A 165 8.76 -8.94 -0.23
CA PHE A 165 10.06 -9.56 -0.46
C PHE A 165 9.88 -11.03 -0.82
N ASP A 166 10.51 -11.45 -1.91
CA ASP A 166 10.68 -12.87 -2.22
C ASP A 166 11.99 -13.33 -1.58
N ASP A 167 11.90 -13.81 -0.34
CA ASP A 167 13.04 -14.39 0.38
C ASP A 167 13.43 -15.69 -0.33
N ALA A 168 14.42 -15.59 -1.21
CA ALA A 168 14.98 -16.77 -1.85
C ALA A 168 15.50 -17.73 -0.77
N ALA A 169 15.28 -19.03 -0.96
CA ALA A 169 15.91 -20.02 -0.09
C ALA A 169 17.44 -19.75 -0.02
N PRO A 170 18.08 -19.91 1.14
CA PRO A 170 19.48 -19.51 1.38
C PRO A 170 20.52 -20.13 0.43
N ASP A 171 20.13 -21.15 -0.35
CA ASP A 171 20.96 -21.85 -1.34
C ASP A 171 20.66 -21.47 -2.81
N ALA A 172 19.81 -20.47 -3.07
CA ALA A 172 19.60 -19.95 -4.41
C ALA A 172 20.87 -19.21 -4.87
N ASP A 173 21.36 -19.54 -6.07
CA ASP A 173 22.57 -18.95 -6.63
C ASP A 173 22.38 -17.44 -6.82
N ARG A 174 22.91 -16.65 -5.87
CA ARG A 174 22.79 -15.17 -5.81
C ARG A 174 23.34 -14.49 -7.06
N ALA A 175 24.19 -15.18 -7.84
CA ALA A 175 24.71 -14.71 -9.13
C ALA A 175 23.74 -14.96 -10.31
N ALA A 176 22.74 -15.82 -10.14
CA ALA A 176 21.76 -16.17 -11.16
C ALA A 176 20.48 -15.33 -11.09
N THR A 177 20.20 -14.66 -9.97
CA THR A 177 19.09 -13.70 -9.88
C THR A 177 19.44 -12.46 -10.71
N PRO A 178 18.70 -12.17 -11.79
CA PRO A 178 18.92 -10.94 -12.54
C PRO A 178 18.74 -9.73 -11.62
N GLY A 179 19.71 -8.82 -11.61
CA GLY A 179 19.58 -7.56 -10.88
C GLY A 179 18.33 -6.77 -11.29
N HIS A 180 17.97 -5.80 -10.44
CA HIS A 180 16.81 -4.91 -10.59
C HIS A 180 16.68 -4.40 -12.05
N ARG A 181 15.57 -4.71 -12.73
CA ARG A 181 15.36 -4.39 -14.16
C ARG A 181 14.50 -3.15 -14.42
N PHE A 182 13.78 -2.68 -13.41
CA PHE A 182 12.98 -1.46 -13.47
C PHE A 182 13.63 -0.39 -12.60
N LEU A 183 13.49 0.87 -13.01
CA LEU A 183 13.88 2.01 -12.21
C LEU A 183 12.73 2.38 -11.28
N LEU A 184 13.01 2.50 -9.99
CA LEU A 184 12.07 3.04 -9.01
C LEU A 184 12.49 4.47 -8.67
N GLU A 185 11.58 5.42 -8.85
CA GLU A 185 11.76 6.81 -8.45
C GLU A 185 10.78 7.15 -7.33
N ILE A 186 11.25 7.90 -6.33
CA ILE A 186 10.41 8.54 -5.33
C ILE A 186 10.63 10.04 -5.35
N TYR A 187 9.56 10.79 -5.54
CA TYR A 187 9.60 12.24 -5.46
C TYR A 187 9.32 12.70 -4.04
N LEU A 188 10.24 13.48 -3.49
CA LEU A 188 10.14 14.04 -2.15
C LEU A 188 10.04 15.57 -2.22
N PRO A 189 9.34 16.21 -1.28
CA PRO A 189 9.53 17.63 -1.02
C PRO A 189 11.01 17.94 -0.73
N ALA A 190 11.50 19.07 -1.21
CA ALA A 190 12.90 19.45 -1.07
C ALA A 190 13.35 19.52 0.40
N GLU A 191 12.46 19.98 1.29
CA GLU A 191 12.68 20.16 2.71
C GLU A 191 12.86 18.85 3.51
N VAL A 192 12.37 17.71 2.99
CA VAL A 192 12.51 16.41 3.67
C VAL A 192 13.56 15.51 3.03
N ARG A 193 14.11 15.89 1.87
CA ARG A 193 15.04 15.07 1.09
C ARG A 193 16.24 14.62 1.92
N ASP A 194 16.95 15.56 2.53
CA ASP A 194 18.23 15.27 3.20
C ASP A 194 18.02 14.40 4.44
N GLU A 195 16.96 14.66 5.21
CA GLU A 195 16.56 13.83 6.35
C GLU A 195 16.21 12.40 5.90
N ARG A 196 15.44 12.28 4.81
CA ARG A 196 15.03 10.97 4.27
C ARG A 196 16.23 10.15 3.78
N ILE A 197 17.15 10.78 3.05
CA ILE A 197 18.39 10.14 2.58
C ILE A 197 19.25 9.72 3.76
N ALA A 198 19.45 10.59 4.75
CA ALA A 198 20.24 10.28 5.94
C ALA A 198 19.65 9.10 6.73
N ALA A 199 18.33 9.04 6.90
CA ALA A 199 17.65 7.93 7.55
C ALA A 199 17.83 6.60 6.79
N ALA A 200 17.70 6.63 5.45
CA ALA A 200 17.91 5.45 4.61
C ALA A 200 19.36 4.94 4.70
N VAL A 201 20.35 5.85 4.70
CA VAL A 201 21.77 5.48 4.89
C VAL A 201 22.02 4.92 6.29
N ALA A 202 21.42 5.51 7.32
CA ALA A 202 21.51 5.00 8.69
C ALA A 202 20.88 3.60 8.85
N ALA A 203 19.86 3.28 8.04
CA ALA A 203 19.23 1.97 7.95
C ALA A 203 20.03 0.93 7.15
N GLY A 204 21.27 1.26 6.74
CA GLY A 204 22.19 0.34 6.06
C GLY A 204 22.32 0.58 4.56
N GLY A 205 21.56 1.52 3.99
CA GLY A 205 21.72 1.92 2.60
C GLY A 205 22.99 2.72 2.34
N ARG A 206 23.27 2.99 1.07
CA ARG A 206 24.38 3.85 0.64
C ARG A 206 23.98 4.75 -0.51
N VAL A 207 24.61 5.91 -0.59
CA VAL A 207 24.56 6.75 -1.79
C VAL A 207 25.42 6.09 -2.88
N VAL A 208 24.83 5.91 -4.05
CA VAL A 208 25.48 5.36 -5.25
C VAL A 208 25.94 6.49 -6.16
N ASP A 209 25.10 7.51 -6.33
CA ASP A 209 25.36 8.67 -7.19
C ASP A 209 24.63 9.91 -6.64
N ASP A 210 25.38 10.98 -6.42
CA ASP A 210 24.92 12.30 -5.99
C ASP A 210 25.40 13.43 -6.93
N SER A 211 25.82 13.09 -8.15
CA SER A 211 26.34 14.05 -9.12
C SER A 211 25.30 15.08 -9.61
N ALA A 212 24.01 14.79 -9.42
CA ALA A 212 22.87 15.60 -9.87
C ALA A 212 22.07 16.22 -8.72
N VAL A 213 22.65 16.33 -7.53
CA VAL A 213 22.03 16.99 -6.37
C VAL A 213 21.73 18.46 -6.64
N PRO A 214 20.59 19.01 -6.14
CA PRO A 214 19.59 18.35 -5.30
C PRO A 214 18.49 17.61 -6.08
N SER A 215 18.52 17.66 -7.41
CA SER A 215 17.44 17.12 -8.25
C SER A 215 17.32 15.59 -8.20
N LEU A 216 18.45 14.88 -8.21
CA LEU A 216 18.48 13.41 -8.23
C LEU A 216 19.56 12.88 -7.29
N THR A 217 19.25 11.80 -6.59
CA THR A 217 20.24 11.03 -5.82
C THR A 217 19.89 9.55 -5.89
N VAL A 218 20.84 8.73 -6.31
CA VAL A 218 20.67 7.28 -6.38
C VAL A 218 21.14 6.67 -5.08
N LEU A 219 20.28 5.90 -4.43
CA LEU A 219 20.61 5.09 -3.27
C LEU A 219 20.54 3.61 -3.64
N ALA A 220 21.24 2.79 -2.87
CA ALA A 220 21.12 1.33 -2.91
C ALA A 220 20.96 0.75 -1.51
N ASP A 221 20.16 -0.31 -1.42
CA ASP A 221 20.15 -1.20 -0.25
C ASP A 221 21.41 -2.09 -0.19
N GLN A 222 21.49 -2.95 0.83
CA GLN A 222 22.62 -3.84 1.07
C GLN A 222 22.76 -4.97 0.04
N ASP A 223 21.71 -5.28 -0.72
CA ASP A 223 21.73 -6.24 -1.83
C ASP A 223 22.06 -5.56 -3.17
N GLY A 224 22.13 -4.22 -3.18
CA GLY A 224 22.45 -3.42 -4.36
C GLY A 224 21.23 -3.02 -5.18
N ASN A 225 20.01 -3.24 -4.69
CA ASN A 225 18.79 -2.77 -5.33
C ASN A 225 18.75 -1.24 -5.24
N GLN A 226 18.49 -0.59 -6.37
CA GLN A 226 18.61 0.87 -6.49
C GLN A 226 17.26 1.56 -6.59
N VAL A 227 17.25 2.79 -6.11
CA VAL A 227 16.10 3.71 -6.12
C VAL A 227 16.61 5.13 -6.24
N VAL A 228 15.89 5.94 -7.01
CA VAL A 228 16.22 7.35 -7.23
C VAL A 228 15.34 8.22 -6.35
N VAL A 229 15.96 9.05 -5.52
CA VAL A 229 15.29 10.14 -4.82
C VAL A 229 15.31 11.36 -5.72
N CYS A 230 14.11 11.81 -6.09
CA CYS A 230 13.90 12.94 -6.98
C CYS A 230 13.35 14.14 -6.20
N VAL A 231 13.82 15.33 -6.52
CA VAL A 231 13.21 16.61 -6.11
C VAL A 231 12.94 17.42 -7.35
N ASP A 232 11.69 17.83 -7.56
CA ASP A 232 11.36 18.77 -8.62
C ASP A 232 11.88 20.15 -8.25
N THR A 233 13.03 20.51 -8.82
CA THR A 233 13.67 21.80 -8.61
C THR A 233 13.08 22.91 -9.47
N SER A 234 12.19 22.61 -10.42
CA SER A 234 11.60 23.61 -11.32
C SER A 234 10.65 24.56 -10.61
N ALA A 235 10.10 24.15 -9.46
CA ALA A 235 9.17 24.92 -8.65
C ALA A 235 9.76 25.43 -7.33
N VAL A 236 11.07 25.22 -7.08
CA VAL A 236 11.74 25.70 -5.87
C VAL A 236 12.27 27.12 -6.12
N ALA A 237 11.82 28.10 -5.33
CA ALA A 237 12.27 29.47 -5.45
C ALA A 237 13.80 29.55 -5.34
N SER A 238 14.44 30.22 -6.30
CA SER A 238 15.87 30.52 -6.20
C SER A 238 16.11 31.39 -4.96
N ALA A 239 17.01 30.94 -4.08
CA ALA A 239 17.48 31.72 -2.94
C ALA A 239 18.28 32.95 -3.37
#